data_AF-A0A812MAG6-F1
#
_entry.id   AF-A0A812MAG6-F1
#
_cell.length_a   1.000
_cell.length_b   1.000
_cell.length_c   1.000
_cell.angle_alpha   90.00
_cell.angle_beta   90.00
_cell.angle_gamma   90.00
#
_symmetry.space_group_name_H-M   'P 1'
#
loop_
_entity.id
_entity.type
_entity.pdbx_description
1 polymer ?
#
loop_
_entity_poly.entity_id
_entity_poly.type
_entity_poly.pdbx_seq_one_letter_code
_entity_poly.pdbx_strand_id
1 'polypeptide(L)'
;MGDFWWEGYYLIQRLSMRLLAQIRRSPRVPKRNVCVYTFGGPDARPPRFTAWILLAQAIYFALAVFTTWKAQRTTQPVRSNDAELVGSTAKRIQRSEKVALPWFARLCVALMHLCVPGSLLVALGYWATFPAHESHAAIVYTTAFAHGISAVLALADLLLGGCAFALRYFFFLVVYMILFTSWSILHHVAKIGRLQGCRNYERHACPIYPMLDWHEPVTTAVSCLVAVVALPLLMSLLVWAVALPFRTAPSG
;
A
#
# COMPACT_ATOMS: atom_id res chain seq x y z
N MET A 1 4.07 22.47 -2.29
CA MET A 1 2.84 21.72 -1.94
C MET A 1 3.10 20.33 -1.34
N GLY A 2 4.35 19.87 -1.20
CA GLY A 2 4.67 18.60 -0.55
C GLY A 2 4.67 18.64 0.99
N ASP A 3 4.82 19.81 1.61
CA ASP A 3 5.05 19.91 3.06
C ASP A 3 3.76 19.90 3.91
N PHE A 4 2.59 20.16 3.31
CA PHE A 4 1.34 20.30 4.07
C PHE A 4 0.90 19.00 4.78
N TRP A 5 1.16 17.84 4.17
CA TRP A 5 0.84 16.54 4.77
C TRP A 5 1.88 16.10 5.82
N TRP A 6 3.12 16.57 5.69
CA TRP A 6 4.18 16.30 6.67
C TRP A 6 4.05 17.20 7.90
N GLU A 7 3.64 18.47 7.75
CA GLU A 7 3.45 19.40 8.87
C GLU A 7 2.33 18.94 9.82
N GLY A 8 1.21 18.40 9.30
CA GLY A 8 0.16 17.81 10.13
C GLY A 8 0.64 16.57 10.92
N TYR A 9 1.45 15.74 10.29
CA TYR A 9 2.10 14.58 10.91
C TYR A 9 3.10 14.99 12.01
N TYR A 10 3.96 15.97 11.72
CA TYR A 10 4.94 16.50 12.68
C TYR A 10 4.29 17.24 13.86
N LEU A 11 3.15 17.91 13.65
CA LEU A 11 2.43 18.60 14.71
C LEU A 11 1.84 17.61 15.73
N ILE A 12 1.20 16.53 15.25
CA ILE A 12 0.68 15.46 16.10
C ILE A 12 1.82 14.72 16.81
N GLN A 13 2.93 14.46 16.11
CA GLN A 13 4.13 13.85 16.70
C GLN A 13 4.78 14.75 17.77
N ARG A 14 4.85 16.07 17.56
CA ARG A 14 5.35 17.05 18.55
C ARG A 14 4.48 17.13 19.80
N LEU A 15 3.15 17.11 19.64
CA LEU A 15 2.22 17.14 20.78
C LEU A 15 2.31 15.84 21.60
N SER A 16 2.44 14.70 20.94
CA SER A 16 2.63 13.38 21.56
C SER A 16 3.95 13.30 22.34
N MET A 17 5.02 13.85 21.77
CA MET A 17 6.34 13.91 22.41
C MET A 17 6.39 14.83 23.63
N ARG A 18 5.65 15.95 23.62
CA ARG A 18 5.52 16.84 24.79
C ARG A 18 4.77 16.18 25.94
N LEU A 19 3.73 15.40 25.63
CA LEU A 19 2.98 14.62 26.61
C LEU A 19 3.83 13.50 27.23
N LEU A 20 4.60 12.79 26.40
CA LEU A 20 5.53 11.75 26.85
C LEU A 20 6.71 12.32 27.67
N ALA A 21 7.20 13.51 27.33
CA ALA A 21 8.22 14.20 28.12
C ALA A 21 7.71 14.65 29.50
N GLN A 22 6.40 14.93 29.64
CA GLN A 22 5.75 15.18 30.93
C GLN A 22 5.64 13.91 31.78
N ILE A 23 5.32 12.77 31.16
CA ILE A 23 5.20 11.47 31.83
C ILE A 23 6.58 10.93 32.29
N ARG A 24 7.65 11.22 31.55
CA ARG A 24 9.01 10.74 31.84
C ARG A 24 9.70 11.43 33.03
N ARG A 25 9.07 12.42 33.66
CA ARG A 25 9.58 13.08 34.89
C ARG A 25 9.27 12.28 36.17
N SER A 26 8.68 11.10 36.08
CA SER A 26 8.42 10.23 37.24
C SER A 26 9.72 9.57 37.75
N PRO A 27 10.17 9.79 39.01
CA PRO A 27 11.52 9.42 39.48
C PRO A 27 11.72 7.95 39.89
N ARG A 28 10.90 6.99 39.42
CA ARG A 28 10.96 5.60 39.93
C ARG A 28 11.03 4.53 38.83
N VAL A 29 12.12 4.47 38.07
CA VAL A 29 12.47 3.24 37.34
C VAL A 29 14.00 3.02 37.35
N PRO A 30 14.50 1.91 37.90
CA PRO A 30 15.92 1.59 37.89
C PRO A 30 16.40 1.28 36.48
N LYS A 31 17.53 1.91 36.09
CA LYS A 31 18.21 1.71 34.80
C LYS A 31 18.90 0.33 34.78
N ARG A 32 18.20 -0.72 34.36
CA ARG A 32 18.86 -1.94 33.84
C ARG A 32 19.10 -1.76 32.35
N ASN A 33 20.27 -2.22 31.89
CA ASN A 33 20.72 -2.21 30.50
C ASN A 33 19.86 -3.13 29.63
N VAL A 34 18.62 -2.73 29.38
CA VAL A 34 17.72 -3.36 28.41
C VAL A 34 17.90 -2.60 27.10
N CYS A 35 18.58 -3.22 26.14
CA CYS A 35 18.68 -2.69 24.79
C CYS A 35 17.30 -2.81 24.13
N VAL A 36 16.59 -1.69 24.13
CA VAL A 36 15.31 -1.53 23.44
C VAL A 36 15.59 -1.51 21.95
N TYR A 37 15.12 -2.52 21.21
CA TYR A 37 14.86 -2.34 19.78
C TYR A 37 13.75 -1.30 19.67
N THR A 38 14.09 -0.02 19.66
CA THR A 38 13.10 1.03 19.46
C THR A 38 12.70 1.04 17.98
N PHE A 39 11.81 0.13 17.59
CA PHE A 39 10.87 0.37 16.50
C PHE A 39 9.89 1.51 16.83
N GLY A 40 10.00 2.11 18.02
CA GLY A 40 9.26 3.30 18.47
C GLY A 40 10.13 4.39 19.09
N GLY A 41 11.35 4.59 18.57
CA GLY A 41 12.10 5.81 18.86
C GLY A 41 11.36 7.00 18.23
N PRO A 42 11.53 8.24 18.71
CA PRO A 42 10.95 9.41 18.04
C PRO A 42 11.30 9.53 16.54
N ASP A 43 12.34 8.81 16.10
CA ASP A 43 12.78 8.74 14.70
C ASP A 43 12.41 7.43 13.98
N ALA A 44 11.55 6.60 14.54
CA ALA A 44 11.10 5.35 13.91
C ALA A 44 10.23 5.67 12.69
N ARG A 45 10.89 5.80 11.53
CA ARG A 45 10.21 5.97 10.25
C ARG A 45 9.45 4.68 9.91
N PRO A 46 8.24 4.77 9.35
CA PRO A 46 7.54 3.59 8.87
C PRO A 46 8.44 2.82 7.88
N PRO A 47 8.33 1.48 7.84
CA PRO A 47 9.09 0.68 6.88
C PRO A 47 8.86 1.24 5.48
N ARG A 48 9.94 1.42 4.72
CA ARG A 48 9.93 2.11 3.41
C ARG A 48 8.89 1.53 2.45
N PHE A 49 8.65 0.22 2.53
CA PHE A 49 7.64 -0.47 1.73
C PHE A 49 6.21 0.05 1.96
N THR A 50 5.82 0.24 3.22
CA THR A 50 4.51 0.82 3.59
C THR A 50 4.37 2.24 3.05
N ALA A 51 5.45 3.04 3.09
CA ALA A 51 5.43 4.39 2.53
C ALA A 51 5.20 4.40 1.01
N TRP A 52 5.83 3.47 0.26
CA TRP A 52 5.62 3.36 -1.19
C TRP A 52 4.19 2.93 -1.54
N ILE A 53 3.63 1.95 -0.81
CA ILE A 53 2.24 1.52 -1.01
C ILE A 53 1.26 2.65 -0.66
N LEU A 54 1.48 3.38 0.44
CA LEU A 54 0.66 4.53 0.81
C LEU A 54 0.73 5.65 -0.25
N LEU A 55 1.92 5.92 -0.81
CA LEU A 55 2.07 6.88 -1.90
C LEU A 55 1.31 6.42 -3.15
N ALA A 56 1.46 5.15 -3.55
CA ALA A 56 0.73 4.59 -4.67
C ALA A 56 -0.79 4.64 -4.45
N GLN A 57 -1.25 4.38 -3.23
CA GLN A 57 -2.65 4.46 -2.84
C GLN A 57 -3.17 5.92 -2.85
N ALA A 58 -2.37 6.89 -2.44
CA ALA A 58 -2.73 8.31 -2.54
C ALA A 58 -2.86 8.77 -4.00
N ILE A 59 -1.91 8.38 -4.86
CA ILE A 59 -1.96 8.65 -6.31
C ILE A 59 -3.19 7.97 -6.93
N TYR A 60 -3.48 6.73 -6.54
CA TYR A 60 -4.67 6.00 -6.93
C TYR A 60 -5.95 6.77 -6.61
N PHE A 61 -6.15 7.18 -5.35
CA PHE A 61 -7.35 7.91 -4.96
C PHE A 61 -7.50 9.25 -5.69
N ALA A 62 -6.41 9.98 -5.89
CA ALA A 62 -6.44 11.23 -6.67
C ALA A 62 -6.88 10.97 -8.12
N LEU A 63 -6.37 9.91 -8.75
CA LEU A 63 -6.76 9.51 -10.10
C LEU A 63 -8.20 9.00 -10.15
N ALA A 64 -8.66 8.25 -9.15
CA ALA A 64 -10.03 7.75 -9.06
C ALA A 64 -11.06 8.90 -8.96
N VAL A 65 -10.75 9.93 -8.17
CA VAL A 65 -11.55 11.16 -8.10
C VAL A 65 -11.57 11.86 -9.46
N PHE A 66 -10.40 12.02 -10.09
CA PHE A 66 -10.30 12.65 -11.40
C PHE A 66 -11.05 11.87 -12.50
N THR A 67 -10.92 10.54 -12.55
CA THR A 67 -11.63 9.68 -13.50
C THR A 67 -13.13 9.81 -13.34
N THR A 68 -13.61 9.81 -12.09
CA THR A 68 -15.05 9.89 -11.76
C THR A 68 -15.61 11.25 -12.18
N TRP A 69 -14.94 12.34 -11.83
CA TRP A 69 -15.33 13.69 -12.23
C TRP A 69 -15.41 13.83 -13.76
N LYS A 70 -14.41 13.31 -14.48
CA LYS A 70 -14.37 13.38 -15.95
C LYS A 70 -15.44 12.49 -16.59
N ALA A 71 -15.70 11.32 -16.04
CA ALA A 71 -16.79 10.45 -16.49
C ALA A 71 -18.14 11.16 -16.35
N GLN A 72 -18.42 11.73 -15.18
CA GLN A 72 -19.67 12.47 -14.92
C GLN A 72 -19.89 13.63 -15.91
N ARG A 73 -18.84 14.38 -16.25
CA ARG A 73 -18.90 15.48 -17.23
C ARG A 73 -19.19 14.99 -18.66
N THR A 74 -18.73 13.79 -19.00
CA THR A 74 -18.91 13.20 -20.33
C THR A 74 -20.27 12.53 -20.47
N THR A 75 -20.81 11.98 -19.38
CA THR A 75 -22.12 11.31 -19.35
C THR A 75 -23.29 12.24 -19.03
N GLN A 76 -23.07 13.56 -18.93
CA GLN A 76 -24.20 14.46 -18.76
C GLN A 76 -25.15 14.31 -19.95
N PRO A 77 -26.43 14.00 -19.71
CA PRO A 77 -27.38 13.66 -20.77
C PRO A 77 -27.47 14.84 -21.73
N VAL A 78 -27.26 14.56 -23.02
CA VAL A 78 -27.62 15.48 -24.09
C VAL A 78 -29.09 15.82 -23.88
N ARG A 79 -29.37 17.10 -23.63
CA ARG A 79 -30.67 17.61 -23.22
C ARG A 79 -31.74 17.17 -24.24
N SER A 80 -32.85 16.66 -23.72
CA SER A 80 -33.93 15.84 -24.30
C SER A 80 -34.60 16.24 -25.64
N ASN A 81 -34.09 17.20 -26.40
CA ASN A 81 -34.72 17.58 -27.67
C ASN A 81 -34.32 16.67 -28.85
N ASP A 82 -33.32 15.79 -28.67
CA ASP A 82 -32.80 14.90 -29.72
C ASP A 82 -33.13 13.40 -29.50
N ALA A 83 -34.20 13.09 -28.73
CA ALA A 83 -34.55 11.71 -28.36
C ALA A 83 -34.70 10.75 -29.57
N GLU A 84 -35.09 11.27 -30.73
CA GLU A 84 -35.23 10.50 -31.96
C GLU A 84 -33.86 10.18 -32.63
N LEU A 85 -32.86 11.04 -32.45
CA LEU A 85 -31.50 10.81 -32.97
C LEU A 85 -30.70 9.80 -32.12
N VAL A 86 -31.06 9.65 -30.84
CA VAL A 86 -30.39 8.76 -29.87
C VAL A 86 -30.52 7.28 -30.26
N GLY A 87 -31.65 6.85 -30.84
CA GLY A 87 -31.85 5.46 -31.27
C GLY A 87 -30.90 5.01 -32.39
N SER A 88 -30.59 5.91 -33.33
CA SER A 88 -29.63 5.63 -34.42
C SER A 88 -28.17 5.69 -33.94
N THR A 89 -27.88 6.56 -32.97
CA THR A 89 -26.53 6.78 -32.44
C THR A 89 -26.11 5.68 -31.47
N ALA A 90 -27.01 5.16 -30.65
CA ALA A 90 -26.74 4.03 -29.75
C ALA A 90 -26.31 2.77 -30.53
N LYS A 91 -26.99 2.49 -31.65
CA LYS A 91 -26.63 1.39 -32.56
C LYS A 91 -25.28 1.62 -33.26
N ARG A 92 -24.90 2.89 -33.48
CA ARG A 92 -23.61 3.29 -34.05
C ARG A 92 -22.48 3.23 -33.01
N ILE A 93 -22.73 3.54 -31.74
CA ILE A 93 -21.77 3.39 -30.63
C ILE A 93 -21.51 1.91 -30.34
N GLN A 94 -22.52 1.05 -30.46
CA GLN A 94 -22.34 -0.40 -30.34
C GLN A 94 -21.47 -1.00 -31.46
N ARG A 95 -21.44 -0.35 -32.64
CA ARG A 95 -20.68 -0.77 -33.83
C ARG A 95 -19.33 -0.06 -33.97
N SER A 96 -19.19 1.12 -33.36
CA SER A 96 -17.96 1.88 -33.29
C SER A 96 -17.02 1.20 -32.29
N GLU A 97 -16.25 0.27 -32.82
CA GLU A 97 -14.80 0.18 -32.62
C GLU A 97 -14.32 0.30 -31.18
N LYS A 98 -13.75 -0.80 -30.64
CA LYS A 98 -13.01 -0.92 -29.36
C LYS A 98 -12.48 0.43 -28.83
N VAL A 99 -13.34 1.23 -28.19
CA VAL A 99 -12.95 2.55 -27.72
C VAL A 99 -12.00 2.31 -26.57
N ALA A 100 -10.71 2.50 -26.84
CA ALA A 100 -9.68 2.27 -25.86
C ALA A 100 -9.94 3.20 -24.67
N LEU A 101 -9.97 2.63 -23.46
CA LEU A 101 -10.09 3.42 -22.24
C LEU A 101 -9.00 4.50 -22.22
N PRO A 102 -9.34 5.75 -21.82
CA PRO A 102 -8.34 6.79 -21.74
C PRO A 102 -7.22 6.38 -20.78
N TRP A 103 -5.99 6.81 -21.06
CA TRP A 103 -4.80 6.33 -20.36
C TRP A 103 -4.87 6.50 -18.83
N PHE A 104 -5.50 7.57 -18.34
CA PHE A 104 -5.63 7.84 -16.91
C PHE A 104 -6.57 6.84 -16.22
N ALA A 105 -7.62 6.37 -16.90
CA ALA A 105 -8.49 5.31 -16.40
C ALA A 105 -7.75 3.95 -16.38
N ARG A 106 -6.95 3.66 -17.41
CA ARG A 106 -6.09 2.46 -17.44
C ARG A 106 -5.08 2.47 -16.29
N LEU A 107 -4.47 3.62 -16.01
CA LEU A 107 -3.55 3.79 -14.89
C LEU A 107 -4.27 3.63 -13.54
N CYS A 108 -5.47 4.19 -13.39
CA CYS A 108 -6.29 4.02 -12.20
C CYS A 108 -6.58 2.53 -11.93
N VAL A 109 -6.97 1.77 -12.95
CA VAL A 109 -7.18 0.32 -12.86
C VAL A 109 -5.89 -0.41 -12.50
N ALA A 110 -4.75 -0.07 -13.12
CA ALA A 110 -3.46 -0.68 -12.79
C ALA A 110 -3.06 -0.43 -11.33
N LEU A 111 -3.21 0.80 -10.85
CA LEU A 111 -2.93 1.17 -9.47
C LEU A 111 -3.88 0.49 -8.48
N MET A 112 -5.17 0.34 -8.80
CA MET A 112 -6.10 -0.43 -7.97
C MET A 112 -5.61 -1.87 -7.79
N HIS A 113 -5.18 -2.52 -8.88
CA HIS A 113 -4.67 -3.90 -8.84
C HIS A 113 -3.33 -4.04 -8.11
N LEU A 114 -2.59 -2.95 -7.94
CA LEU A 114 -1.38 -2.90 -7.12
C LEU A 114 -1.70 -2.61 -5.64
N CYS A 115 -2.46 -1.56 -5.39
CA CYS A 115 -2.73 -1.01 -4.07
C CYS A 115 -3.60 -1.94 -3.23
N VAL A 116 -4.67 -2.54 -3.80
CA VAL A 116 -5.57 -3.40 -3.02
C VAL A 116 -4.84 -4.62 -2.41
N PRO A 117 -4.23 -5.51 -3.22
CA PRO A 117 -3.48 -6.63 -2.66
C PRO A 117 -2.22 -6.17 -1.90
N GLY A 118 -1.58 -5.07 -2.31
CA GLY A 118 -0.41 -4.51 -1.62
C GLY A 118 -0.73 -4.04 -0.19
N SER A 119 -1.83 -3.31 0.01
CA SER A 119 -2.28 -2.85 1.32
C SER A 119 -2.68 -4.03 2.23
N LEU A 120 -3.35 -5.05 1.69
CA LEU A 120 -3.67 -6.27 2.43
C LEU A 120 -2.41 -7.03 2.84
N LEU A 121 -1.45 -7.18 1.93
CA LEU A 121 -0.18 -7.83 2.21
C LEU A 121 0.58 -7.12 3.35
N VAL A 122 0.65 -5.79 3.29
CA VAL A 122 1.29 -4.96 4.33
C VAL A 122 0.59 -5.12 5.67
N ALA A 123 -0.74 -5.07 5.70
CA ALA A 123 -1.51 -5.24 6.92
C ALA A 123 -1.35 -6.65 7.51
N LEU A 124 -1.51 -7.70 6.71
CA LEU A 124 -1.38 -9.07 7.17
C LEU A 124 0.05 -9.38 7.62
N GLY A 125 1.07 -8.94 6.90
CA GLY A 125 2.45 -9.13 7.32
C GLY A 125 2.76 -8.44 8.65
N TYR A 126 2.24 -7.22 8.85
CA TYR A 126 2.34 -6.52 10.12
C TYR A 126 1.64 -7.28 11.26
N TRP A 127 0.37 -7.65 11.07
CA TRP A 127 -0.41 -8.31 12.13
C TRP A 127 0.01 -9.77 12.39
N ALA A 128 0.51 -10.48 11.39
CA ALA A 128 1.04 -11.84 11.55
C ALA A 128 2.35 -11.85 12.36
N THR A 129 3.16 -10.79 12.25
CA THR A 129 4.42 -10.67 13.00
C THR A 129 4.23 -9.96 14.34
N PHE A 130 3.06 -9.36 14.58
CA PHE A 130 2.73 -8.59 15.78
C PHE A 130 2.92 -9.36 17.10
N PRO A 131 2.48 -10.62 17.27
CA PRO A 131 2.67 -11.36 18.53
C PRO A 131 4.14 -11.56 18.90
N ALA A 132 5.02 -11.65 17.91
CA ALA A 132 6.47 -11.78 18.14
C ALA A 132 7.11 -10.46 18.63
N HIS A 133 6.40 -9.33 18.53
CA HIS A 133 6.89 -8.00 18.91
C HIS A 133 6.41 -7.55 20.30
N GLU A 134 5.50 -8.29 20.95
CA GLU A 134 4.92 -7.91 22.24
C GLU A 134 5.93 -7.83 23.40
N SER A 135 7.12 -8.43 23.26
CA SER A 135 8.17 -8.39 24.28
C SER A 135 8.92 -7.04 24.37
N HIS A 136 8.73 -6.12 23.42
CA HIS A 136 9.55 -4.90 23.35
C HIS A 136 8.74 -3.64 23.01
N ALA A 137 8.33 -2.91 24.05
CA ALA A 137 8.04 -1.47 24.08
C ALA A 137 6.97 -0.90 23.13
N ALA A 138 5.90 -0.37 23.74
CA ALA A 138 4.96 0.61 23.19
C ALA A 138 4.68 0.47 21.68
N ILE A 139 3.65 -0.33 21.36
CA ILE A 139 3.02 -0.33 20.03
C ILE A 139 2.82 1.13 19.64
N VAL A 140 3.57 1.61 18.65
CA VAL A 140 3.38 2.97 18.17
C VAL A 140 2.05 2.92 17.43
N TYR A 141 1.00 3.45 18.06
CA TYR A 141 -0.35 3.46 17.49
C TYR A 141 -0.35 3.91 16.03
N THR A 142 0.54 4.84 15.65
CA THR A 142 0.69 5.32 14.28
C THR A 142 1.11 4.24 13.28
N THR A 143 1.94 3.26 13.65
CA THR A 143 2.31 2.18 12.73
C THR A 143 1.18 1.19 12.58
N ALA A 144 0.57 0.73 13.67
CA ALA A 144 -0.59 -0.16 13.61
C ALA A 144 -1.74 0.46 12.80
N PHE A 145 -2.01 1.75 13.06
CA PHE A 145 -3.02 2.51 12.33
C PHE A 145 -2.66 2.64 10.84
N ALA A 146 -1.42 2.99 10.49
CA ALA A 146 -1.02 3.15 9.09
C ALA A 146 -1.16 1.85 8.26
N HIS A 147 -0.83 0.70 8.83
CA HIS A 147 -0.96 -0.59 8.15
C HIS A 147 -2.43 -1.02 8.08
N GLY A 148 -3.19 -0.83 9.16
CA GLY A 148 -4.61 -1.19 9.24
C GLY A 148 -5.51 -0.31 8.36
N ILE A 149 -5.40 1.02 8.44
CA ILE A 149 -6.29 1.94 7.73
C ILE A 149 -6.12 1.83 6.21
N SER A 150 -4.90 1.60 5.73
CA SER A 150 -4.61 1.40 4.30
C SER A 150 -5.37 0.19 3.75
N ALA A 151 -5.37 -0.92 4.50
CA ALA A 151 -6.11 -2.13 4.15
C ALA A 151 -7.63 -1.93 4.23
N VAL A 152 -8.13 -1.25 5.26
CA VAL A 152 -9.57 -0.94 5.39
C VAL A 152 -10.06 -0.08 4.22
N LEU A 153 -9.31 0.98 3.86
CA LEU A 153 -9.67 1.84 2.74
C LEU A 153 -9.63 1.09 1.40
N ALA A 154 -8.63 0.22 1.20
CA ALA A 154 -8.54 -0.61 0.01
C ALA A 154 -9.69 -1.63 -0.11
N LEU A 155 -10.09 -2.25 1.01
CA LEU A 155 -11.23 -3.16 1.04
C LEU A 155 -12.55 -2.42 0.82
N ALA A 156 -12.73 -1.25 1.46
CA ALA A 156 -13.93 -0.44 1.26
C ALA A 156 -14.07 -0.01 -0.20
N ASP A 157 -12.98 0.41 -0.84
CA ASP A 157 -12.97 0.78 -2.26
C ASP A 157 -13.31 -0.41 -3.17
N LEU A 158 -12.76 -1.60 -2.89
CA LEU A 158 -13.11 -2.83 -3.60
C LEU A 158 -14.61 -3.18 -3.48
N LEU A 159 -15.15 -3.13 -2.27
CA LEU A 159 -16.52 -3.53 -1.95
C LEU A 159 -17.56 -2.51 -2.45
N LEU A 160 -17.29 -1.21 -2.26
CA LEU A 160 -18.21 -0.13 -2.64
C LEU A 160 -18.10 0.25 -4.11
N GLY A 161 -16.91 0.13 -4.70
CA GLY A 161 -16.65 0.52 -6.08
C GLY A 161 -17.17 -0.47 -7.12
N GLY A 162 -17.60 -1.67 -6.70
CA GLY A 162 -18.06 -2.73 -7.64
C GLY A 162 -17.00 -3.11 -8.67
N CYS A 163 -15.72 -2.82 -8.39
CA CYS A 163 -14.65 -2.93 -9.36
C CYS A 163 -14.31 -4.40 -9.58
N ALA A 164 -14.42 -4.87 -10.83
CA ALA A 164 -14.06 -6.23 -11.17
C ALA A 164 -12.53 -6.42 -11.09
N PHE A 165 -12.06 -7.01 -9.99
CA PHE A 165 -10.66 -7.40 -9.85
C PHE A 165 -10.36 -8.58 -10.79
N ALA A 166 -9.56 -8.38 -11.83
CA ALA A 166 -9.23 -9.43 -12.78
C ALA A 166 -7.83 -9.96 -12.50
N LEU A 167 -7.72 -11.28 -12.27
CA LEU A 167 -6.44 -11.97 -12.03
C LEU A 167 -5.41 -11.72 -13.12
N ARG A 168 -5.83 -11.42 -14.36
CA ARG A 168 -4.90 -11.07 -15.45
C ARG A 168 -4.06 -9.82 -15.17
N TYR A 169 -4.48 -8.93 -14.26
CA TYR A 169 -3.72 -7.73 -13.89
C TYR A 169 -2.78 -7.96 -12.70
N PHE A 170 -2.72 -9.20 -12.20
CA PHE A 170 -1.75 -9.66 -11.20
C PHE A 170 -0.30 -9.33 -11.57
N PHE A 171 0.02 -9.30 -12.88
CA PHE A 171 1.37 -8.99 -13.34
C PHE A 171 1.86 -7.61 -12.85
N PHE A 172 0.99 -6.63 -12.58
CA PHE A 172 1.42 -5.34 -12.04
C PHE A 172 2.04 -5.47 -10.66
N LEU A 173 1.46 -6.33 -9.81
CA LEU A 173 2.01 -6.62 -8.49
C LEU A 173 3.33 -7.38 -8.61
N VAL A 174 3.42 -8.35 -9.52
CA VAL A 174 4.67 -9.09 -9.80
C VAL A 174 5.77 -8.14 -10.25
N VAL A 175 5.49 -7.25 -11.22
CA VAL A 175 6.45 -6.25 -11.71
C VAL A 175 6.92 -5.35 -10.57
N TYR A 176 6.01 -4.88 -9.72
CA TYR A 176 6.38 -4.07 -8.56
C TYR A 176 7.29 -4.84 -7.59
N MET A 177 7.00 -6.12 -7.31
CA MET A 177 7.84 -6.94 -6.45
C MET A 177 9.21 -7.22 -7.07
N ILE A 178 9.30 -7.42 -8.39
CA ILE A 178 10.59 -7.54 -9.11
C ILE A 178 11.41 -6.25 -8.96
N LEU A 179 10.80 -5.09 -9.16
CA LEU A 179 11.45 -3.80 -8.99
C LEU A 179 11.94 -3.60 -7.55
N PHE A 180 11.11 -3.95 -6.57
CA PHE A 180 11.45 -3.88 -5.16
C PHE A 180 12.63 -4.79 -4.79
N THR A 181 12.61 -6.04 -5.23
CA THR A 181 13.70 -7.00 -5.03
C THR A 181 14.98 -6.52 -5.70
N SER A 182 14.90 -6.06 -6.96
CA SER A 182 16.04 -5.52 -7.72
C SER A 182 16.65 -4.31 -7.00
N TRP A 183 15.82 -3.42 -6.48
CA TRP A 183 16.25 -2.28 -5.67
C TRP A 183 16.98 -2.73 -4.40
N SER A 184 16.49 -3.77 -3.72
CA SER A 184 17.15 -4.31 -2.53
C SER A 184 18.53 -4.93 -2.84
N ILE A 185 18.67 -5.61 -3.99
CA ILE A 185 19.94 -6.18 -4.46
C ILE A 185 20.92 -5.06 -4.77
N LEU A 186 20.49 -4.03 -5.50
CA LEU A 186 21.32 -2.89 -5.84
C LEU A 186 21.92 -2.24 -4.58
N HIS A 187 21.10 -2.05 -3.55
CA HIS A 187 21.55 -1.51 -2.28
C HIS A 187 22.56 -2.41 -1.55
N HIS A 188 22.38 -3.73 -1.63
CA HIS A 188 23.34 -4.68 -1.07
C HIS A 188 24.69 -4.62 -1.80
N VAL A 189 24.68 -4.71 -3.13
CA VAL A 189 25.90 -4.69 -3.97
C VAL A 189 26.63 -3.34 -3.84
N ALA A 190 25.88 -2.24 -3.82
CA ALA A 190 26.45 -0.90 -3.68
C ALA A 190 26.87 -0.56 -2.23
N LYS A 191 26.67 -1.47 -1.27
CA LYS A 191 26.92 -1.24 0.17
C LYS A 191 26.21 0.02 0.71
N ILE A 192 25.01 0.28 0.21
CA ILE A 192 24.18 1.39 0.66
C ILE A 192 23.24 0.82 1.74
N GLY A 193 23.76 0.67 2.95
CA GLY A 193 23.01 0.12 4.08
C GLY A 193 22.06 1.12 4.75
N ARG A 194 21.71 0.86 6.01
CA ARG A 194 20.78 1.70 6.79
C ARG A 194 21.48 2.90 7.42
N LEU A 195 20.68 3.90 7.81
CA LEU A 195 21.19 5.05 8.56
C LEU A 195 21.78 4.65 9.92
N GLN A 196 21.14 3.71 10.62
CA GLN A 196 21.50 3.35 12.00
C GLN A 196 22.36 2.08 12.14
N GLY A 197 22.84 1.49 11.04
CA GLY A 197 23.51 0.18 11.07
C GLY A 197 22.62 -0.93 11.66
N CYS A 198 23.17 -2.13 11.85
CA CYS A 198 22.48 -3.22 12.54
C CYS A 198 23.45 -4.09 13.31
N ARG A 199 22.92 -4.94 14.21
CA ARG A 199 23.70 -5.69 15.18
C ARG A 199 24.77 -6.60 14.57
N ASN A 200 24.45 -7.21 13.44
CA ASN A 200 25.28 -8.25 12.83
C ASN A 200 26.17 -7.73 11.69
N TYR A 201 25.97 -6.49 11.24
CA TYR A 201 26.64 -5.96 10.06
C TYR A 201 27.06 -4.51 10.26
N GLU A 202 28.18 -4.16 9.65
CA GLU A 202 28.57 -2.75 9.52
C GLU A 202 27.48 -1.93 8.83
N ARG A 203 27.46 -0.62 9.11
CA ARG A 203 26.40 0.28 8.64
C ARG A 203 26.12 0.17 7.15
N HIS A 204 27.17 0.06 6.34
CA HIS A 204 27.10 -0.01 4.88
C HIS A 204 26.73 -1.42 4.37
N ALA A 205 27.00 -2.46 5.15
CA ALA A 205 26.63 -3.84 4.84
C ALA A 205 25.22 -4.21 5.33
N CYS A 206 24.61 -3.37 6.17
CA CYS A 206 23.33 -3.66 6.78
C CYS A 206 22.18 -3.73 5.74
N PRO A 207 21.43 -4.84 5.66
CA PRO A 207 20.34 -4.99 4.70
C PRO A 207 19.25 -3.94 4.95
N ILE A 208 18.70 -3.31 3.92
CA ILE A 208 17.69 -2.25 4.08
C ILE A 208 16.36 -2.80 4.61
N TYR A 209 16.04 -4.03 4.25
CA TYR A 209 14.85 -4.74 4.70
C TYR A 209 15.31 -5.98 5.46
N PRO A 210 14.90 -6.19 6.73
CA PRO A 210 15.39 -7.33 7.51
C PRO A 210 15.05 -8.67 6.85
N MET A 211 13.90 -8.73 6.15
CA MET A 211 13.42 -9.91 5.43
C MET A 211 14.19 -10.22 4.14
N LEU A 212 15.03 -9.30 3.66
CA LEU A 212 15.83 -9.46 2.44
C LEU A 212 17.31 -9.30 2.81
N ASP A 213 17.78 -10.20 3.67
CA ASP A 213 19.19 -10.26 4.06
C ASP A 213 20.01 -11.03 3.01
N TRP A 214 20.55 -10.30 2.04
CA TRP A 214 21.35 -10.87 0.95
C TRP A 214 22.68 -11.50 1.40
N HIS A 215 23.08 -11.35 2.67
CA HIS A 215 24.17 -12.15 3.27
C HIS A 215 23.75 -13.60 3.54
N GLU A 216 22.43 -13.84 3.68
CA GLU A 216 21.82 -15.16 3.75
C GLU A 216 20.97 -15.44 2.48
N PRO A 217 21.61 -15.76 1.35
CA PRO A 217 20.94 -15.80 0.05
C PRO A 217 19.82 -16.83 -0.04
N VAL A 218 19.91 -17.95 0.69
CA VAL A 218 18.88 -18.99 0.71
C VAL A 218 17.61 -18.49 1.42
N THR A 219 17.75 -17.95 2.64
CA THR A 219 16.64 -17.37 3.41
C THR A 219 15.99 -16.24 2.62
N THR A 220 16.79 -15.38 1.98
CA THR A 220 16.31 -14.28 1.16
C THR A 220 15.63 -14.75 -0.12
N ALA A 221 16.14 -15.78 -0.80
CA ALA A 221 15.51 -16.35 -1.98
C ALA A 221 14.13 -16.95 -1.64
N VAL A 222 14.02 -17.69 -0.53
CA VAL A 222 12.73 -18.22 -0.04
C VAL A 222 11.78 -17.08 0.31
N SER A 223 12.27 -16.04 1.00
CA SER A 223 11.47 -14.88 1.37
C SER A 223 10.98 -14.10 0.14
N CYS A 224 11.84 -13.94 -0.88
CA CYS A 224 11.49 -13.40 -2.18
C CYS A 224 10.43 -14.24 -2.87
N LEU A 225 10.58 -15.56 -2.92
CA LEU A 225 9.61 -16.46 -3.56
C LEU A 225 8.23 -16.35 -2.90
N VAL A 226 8.19 -16.37 -1.57
CA VAL A 226 6.96 -16.22 -0.79
C VAL A 226 6.35 -14.83 -1.04
N ALA A 227 7.15 -13.76 -1.02
CA ALA A 227 6.67 -12.39 -1.19
C ALA A 227 6.28 -12.04 -2.64
N VAL A 228 6.92 -12.61 -3.66
CA VAL A 228 6.69 -12.30 -5.08
C VAL A 228 5.59 -13.18 -5.68
N VAL A 229 5.50 -14.44 -5.24
CA VAL A 229 4.60 -15.43 -5.86
C VAL A 229 3.46 -15.80 -4.91
N ALA A 230 3.79 -16.41 -3.76
CA ALA A 230 2.78 -17.04 -2.92
C ALA A 230 1.79 -16.04 -2.32
N LEU A 231 2.30 -14.98 -1.69
CA LEU A 231 1.49 -13.98 -1.03
C LEU A 231 0.67 -13.14 -2.02
N PRO A 232 1.25 -12.60 -3.11
CA PRO A 232 0.50 -11.92 -4.15
C PRO A 232 -0.62 -12.79 -4.74
N LEU A 233 -0.34 -14.07 -5.03
CA LEU A 233 -1.33 -14.98 -5.60
C LEU A 233 -2.46 -15.23 -4.61
N LEU A 234 -2.13 -15.53 -3.34
CA LEU A 234 -3.12 -15.74 -2.29
C LEU A 234 -4.00 -14.49 -2.09
N MET A 235 -3.40 -13.30 -2.04
CA MET A 235 -4.15 -12.04 -1.90
C MET A 235 -5.04 -11.78 -3.11
N SER A 236 -4.55 -12.06 -4.31
CA SER A 236 -5.33 -11.90 -5.55
C SER A 236 -6.51 -12.87 -5.62
N LEU A 237 -6.32 -14.11 -5.16
CA LEU A 237 -7.38 -15.11 -5.03
C LEU A 237 -8.41 -14.71 -3.97
N LEU A 238 -7.95 -14.20 -2.81
CA LEU A 238 -8.83 -13.70 -1.75
C LEU A 238 -9.69 -12.54 -2.26
N VAL A 239 -9.07 -11.53 -2.88
CA VAL A 239 -9.76 -10.38 -3.46
C VAL A 239 -10.73 -10.82 -4.56
N TRP A 240 -10.32 -11.77 -5.41
CA TRP A 240 -11.19 -12.32 -6.44
C TRP A 240 -12.41 -13.04 -5.84
N ALA A 241 -12.21 -13.87 -4.81
CA ALA A 241 -13.28 -14.57 -4.12
C ALA A 241 -14.26 -13.61 -3.43
N VAL A 242 -13.75 -12.56 -2.77
CA VAL A 242 -14.58 -11.50 -2.16
C VAL A 242 -15.37 -10.73 -3.22
N ALA A 243 -14.82 -10.54 -4.42
CA ALA A 243 -15.47 -9.85 -5.51
C ALA A 243 -16.51 -10.70 -6.29
N LEU A 244 -16.55 -12.03 -6.09
CA LEU A 244 -17.44 -12.93 -6.84
C LEU A 244 -18.94 -12.62 -6.67
N PRO A 245 -19.48 -12.42 -5.46
CA PRO A 245 -20.92 -12.19 -5.26
C PRO A 245 -21.45 -10.96 -6.01
N PHE A 246 -20.60 -9.95 -6.17
CA PHE A 246 -20.93 -8.70 -6.85
C PHE A 246 -21.01 -8.84 -8.38
N ARG A 247 -20.43 -9.90 -8.96
CA ARG A 247 -20.50 -10.16 -10.40
C ARG A 247 -21.78 -10.88 -10.82
N THR A 248 -22.35 -11.66 -9.91
CA THR A 248 -23.51 -12.51 -10.19
C THR A 248 -24.83 -11.84 -9.86
N ALA A 249 -24.82 -10.64 -9.28
CA ALA A 249 -26.04 -9.88 -9.03
C ALA A 249 -26.70 -9.53 -10.39
N PRO A 250 -27.95 -9.97 -10.63
CA PRO A 250 -28.67 -9.58 -11.84
C PRO A 250 -28.79 -8.05 -11.85
N SER A 251 -28.48 -7.44 -12.99
CA SER A 251 -28.72 -6.01 -13.22
C SER A 251 -30.23 -5.78 -13.24
N GLY A 252 -30.80 -5.50 -12.06
CA GLY A 252 -32.19 -5.11 -11.87
C GLY A 252 -32.49 -3.73 -12.42
#